data_AF-A0A5M9QNA8-F1
#
_entry.id   AF-A0A5M9QNA8-F1
#
_cell.length_a   1.000
_cell.length_b   1.000
_cell.length_c   1.000
_cell.angle_alpha   90.00
_cell.angle_beta   90.00
_cell.angle_gamma   90.00
#
_symmetry.space_group_name_H-M   'P 1'
#
loop_
_entity.id
_entity.type
_entity.pdbx_description
1 polymer ?
#
loop_
_entity_poly.entity_id
_entity_poly.type
_entity_poly.pdbx_seq_one_letter_code
_entity_poly.pdbx_strand_id
1 'polypeptide(L)'
;MKISKNISANSALWTYLAIMVLALGVLARIYCYIWHKDLWLDEAMLAFSMYGISFRELFFAPLPFTQAAPLGFLLVSKTLGAVFGYSEWVLYFLPFVCGLGTLILAYMIGKRLFSPFGCFVFILLAVGNMGLLHYTTEFKQYGIEAFCSFLMIYIYIYIFAFGAKEQAALS
;
A
#
# COMPACT_ATOMS: atom_id res chain seq x y z
N MET A 1 -35.73 -20.52 -17.89
CA MET A 1 -35.37 -20.04 -16.53
C MET A 1 -34.14 -20.76 -15.93
N LYS A 2 -33.11 -21.12 -16.72
CA LYS A 2 -31.86 -21.77 -16.25
C LYS A 2 -30.59 -20.92 -16.47
N ILE A 3 -30.67 -19.91 -17.34
CA ILE A 3 -29.52 -19.10 -17.77
C ILE A 3 -29.12 -18.06 -16.71
N SER A 4 -30.07 -17.48 -15.96
CA SER A 4 -29.75 -16.44 -14.96
C SER A 4 -28.97 -16.96 -13.74
N LYS A 5 -29.20 -18.21 -13.33
CA LYS A 5 -28.46 -18.83 -12.21
C LYS A 5 -26.97 -19.00 -12.53
N ASN A 6 -26.62 -19.39 -13.77
CA ASN A 6 -25.21 -19.58 -14.18
C ASN A 6 -24.41 -18.28 -14.23
N ILE A 7 -25.03 -17.17 -14.65
CA ILE A 7 -24.37 -15.85 -14.68
C ILE A 7 -24.08 -15.38 -13.25
N SER A 8 -25.04 -15.55 -12.33
CA SER A 8 -24.85 -15.18 -10.91
C SER A 8 -23.80 -16.05 -10.19
N ALA A 9 -23.78 -17.36 -10.46
CA ALA A 9 -22.82 -18.29 -9.86
C ALA A 9 -21.38 -17.97 -10.29
N ASN A 10 -21.18 -17.65 -11.58
CA ASN A 10 -19.88 -17.24 -12.09
C ASN A 10 -19.41 -15.92 -11.46
N SER A 11 -20.31 -14.94 -11.24
CA SER A 11 -19.92 -13.69 -10.57
C SER A 11 -19.49 -13.88 -9.11
N ALA A 12 -20.15 -14.79 -8.38
CA ALA A 12 -19.80 -15.11 -7.00
C ALA A 12 -18.44 -15.81 -6.93
N LEU A 13 -18.20 -16.79 -7.82
CA LEU A 13 -16.92 -17.50 -7.91
C LEU A 13 -15.73 -16.53 -8.08
N TRP A 14 -15.79 -15.63 -9.06
CA TRP A 14 -14.70 -14.68 -9.29
C TRP A 14 -14.48 -13.73 -8.12
N THR A 15 -15.55 -13.34 -7.43
CA THR A 15 -15.45 -12.52 -6.23
C THR A 15 -14.73 -13.26 -5.10
N TYR A 16 -15.07 -14.54 -4.87
CA TYR A 16 -14.38 -15.36 -3.87
C TYR A 16 -12.92 -15.60 -4.24
N LEU A 17 -12.60 -15.84 -5.51
CA LEU A 17 -11.23 -15.96 -5.96
C LEU A 17 -10.44 -14.67 -5.76
N ALA A 18 -11.03 -13.50 -6.03
CA ALA A 18 -10.40 -12.21 -5.77
C ALA A 18 -10.09 -12.02 -4.28
N ILE A 19 -11.03 -12.36 -3.40
CA ILE A 19 -10.84 -12.29 -1.94
C ILE A 19 -9.76 -13.27 -1.48
N MET A 20 -9.74 -14.49 -2.01
CA MET A 20 -8.72 -15.49 -1.69
C MET A 20 -7.32 -15.02 -2.11
N VAL A 21 -7.16 -14.48 -3.32
CA VAL A 21 -5.88 -13.93 -3.79
C VAL A 21 -5.47 -12.71 -2.97
N LEU A 22 -6.41 -11.83 -2.63
CA LEU A 22 -6.17 -10.70 -1.73
C LEU A 22 -5.65 -11.17 -0.37
N ALA A 23 -6.31 -12.17 0.23
CA ALA A 23 -5.90 -12.74 1.51
C ALA A 23 -4.50 -13.36 1.44
N LEU A 24 -4.17 -14.08 0.36
CA LEU A 24 -2.82 -14.60 0.12
C LEU A 24 -1.79 -13.46 0.01
N GLY A 25 -2.12 -12.37 -0.69
CA GLY A 25 -1.25 -11.20 -0.81
C GLY A 25 -1.01 -10.47 0.51
N VAL A 26 -2.02 -10.43 1.39
CA VAL A 26 -1.91 -9.91 2.76
C VAL A 26 -1.02 -10.81 3.60
N LEU A 27 -1.24 -12.13 3.57
CA LEU A 27 -0.41 -13.10 4.30
C LEU A 27 1.05 -13.07 3.83
N ALA A 28 1.30 -12.95 2.52
CA ALA A 28 2.65 -12.81 1.98
C ALA A 28 3.36 -11.55 2.51
N ARG A 29 2.67 -10.40 2.57
CA ARG A 29 3.23 -9.16 3.13
C ARG A 29 3.50 -9.25 4.63
N ILE A 30 2.60 -9.90 5.38
CA ILE A 30 2.80 -10.19 6.81
C ILE A 30 4.04 -11.07 6.99
N TYR A 31 4.18 -12.12 6.17
CA TYR A 31 5.34 -13.00 6.20
C TYR A 31 6.63 -12.22 5.91
N CYS A 32 6.66 -11.41 4.84
CA CYS A 32 7.80 -10.56 4.52
C CYS A 32 8.13 -9.59 5.65
N TYR A 33 7.15 -9.02 6.34
CA TYR A 33 7.39 -8.10 7.45
C TYR A 33 7.93 -8.79 8.70
N ILE A 34 7.38 -9.96 9.06
CA ILE A 34 7.86 -10.74 10.21
C ILE A 34 9.29 -11.23 9.97
N TRP A 35 9.56 -11.69 8.74
CA TRP A 35 10.85 -12.23 8.29
C TRP A 35 11.52 -11.26 7.31
N HIS A 36 11.56 -9.98 7.68
CA HIS A 36 12.16 -8.97 6.82
C HIS A 36 13.63 -9.28 6.56
N LYS A 37 14.11 -8.78 5.43
CA LYS A 37 15.55 -8.76 5.13
C LYS A 37 16.26 -7.76 6.06
N ASP A 38 17.57 -7.89 6.17
CA ASP A 38 18.40 -6.86 6.79
C ASP A 38 18.36 -5.57 5.96
N LEU A 39 18.69 -4.45 6.61
CA LEU A 39 18.82 -3.15 5.94
C LEU A 39 19.90 -3.22 4.85
N TRP A 40 19.54 -2.76 3.65
CA TRP A 40 20.52 -2.47 2.61
C TRP A 40 21.35 -1.25 2.99
N LEU A 41 22.49 -1.07 2.31
CA LEU A 41 23.41 0.02 2.60
C LEU A 41 22.71 1.40 2.61
N ASP A 42 21.88 1.66 1.61
CA ASP A 42 21.17 2.93 1.46
C ASP A 42 19.99 3.08 2.44
N GLU A 43 19.39 1.98 2.90
CA GLU A 43 18.42 2.00 4.00
C GLU A 43 19.11 2.26 5.35
N ALA A 44 20.27 1.67 5.58
CA ALA A 44 21.08 1.91 6.78
C ALA A 44 21.58 3.36 6.86
N MET A 45 22.03 3.93 5.72
CA MET A 45 22.38 5.34 5.61
C MET A 45 21.19 6.24 5.97
N LEU A 46 19.98 5.90 5.53
CA LEU A 46 18.78 6.66 5.87
C LEU A 46 18.34 6.45 7.32
N ALA A 47 18.47 5.23 7.85
CA ALA A 47 18.13 4.87 9.22
C ALA A 47 18.94 5.68 10.23
N PHE A 48 20.20 6.04 9.92
CA PHE A 48 20.98 6.95 10.74
C PHE A 48 20.27 8.30 10.96
N SER A 49 19.55 8.82 9.97
CA SER A 49 18.79 10.07 10.13
C SER A 49 17.65 9.93 11.15
N MET A 50 17.18 8.71 11.40
CA MET A 50 16.09 8.45 12.33
C MET A 50 16.56 8.51 13.78
N TYR A 51 17.75 7.98 14.12
CA TYR A 51 18.23 8.00 15.52
C TYR A 51 19.36 9.00 15.78
N GLY A 52 20.16 9.34 14.77
CA GLY A 52 21.42 10.08 14.92
C GLY A 52 21.32 11.60 14.85
N ILE A 53 20.21 12.15 14.36
CA ILE A 53 19.97 13.61 14.30
C ILE A 53 18.67 13.99 14.99
N SER A 54 18.43 15.27 15.26
CA SER A 54 17.21 15.78 15.90
C SER A 54 16.04 15.96 14.93
N PHE A 55 14.83 16.14 15.45
CA PHE A 55 13.68 16.51 14.62
C PHE A 55 13.88 17.84 13.90
N ARG A 56 14.55 18.81 14.56
CA ARG A 56 14.85 20.12 13.96
C ARG A 56 15.77 19.98 12.75
N GLU A 57 16.77 19.11 12.83
CA GLU A 57 17.70 18.86 11.74
C GLU A 57 17.01 18.25 10.51
N LEU A 58 15.94 17.45 10.67
CA LEU A 58 15.17 16.96 9.52
C LEU A 58 14.55 18.08 8.66
N PHE A 59 14.29 19.27 9.23
CA PHE A 59 13.71 20.40 8.50
C PHE A 59 14.76 21.33 7.89
N PHE A 60 15.87 21.52 8.61
CA PHE A 60 16.77 22.66 8.37
C PHE A 60 18.21 22.26 8.05
N ALA A 61 18.55 20.97 8.11
CA ALA A 61 19.87 20.47 7.78
C ALA A 61 19.79 19.44 6.62
N PRO A 62 20.85 19.33 5.81
CA PRO A 62 20.95 18.24 4.85
C PRO A 62 21.00 16.89 5.58
N LEU A 63 20.35 15.87 5.03
CA LEU A 63 20.43 14.54 5.60
C LEU A 63 21.87 13.99 5.52
N PRO A 64 22.34 13.28 6.56
CA PRO A 64 23.58 12.53 6.51
C PRO A 64 23.65 11.62 5.29
N PHE A 65 24.87 11.33 4.83
CA PHE A 65 25.12 10.40 3.73
C PHE A 65 24.41 10.76 2.41
N THR A 66 24.21 12.07 2.18
CA THR A 66 23.59 12.62 0.96
C THR A 66 22.26 11.94 0.61
N GLN A 67 21.49 11.53 1.62
CA GLN A 67 20.19 10.92 1.41
C GLN A 67 19.15 11.97 1.02
N ALA A 68 18.12 11.53 0.30
CA ALA A 68 16.96 12.34 -0.02
C ALA A 68 15.69 11.50 0.18
N ALA A 69 14.73 12.04 0.93
CA ALA A 69 13.43 11.43 1.13
C ALA A 69 12.38 12.50 1.48
N PRO A 70 11.08 12.26 1.17
CA PRO A 70 10.02 13.18 1.53
C PRO A 70 9.96 13.44 3.04
N LEU A 71 9.81 14.71 3.42
CA LEU A 71 9.80 15.12 4.82
C LEU A 71 8.73 14.40 5.66
N GLY A 72 7.52 14.22 5.10
CA GLY A 72 6.45 13.49 5.80
C GLY A 72 6.84 12.06 6.17
N PHE A 73 7.52 11.35 5.26
CA PHE A 73 8.02 10.00 5.52
C PHE A 73 9.06 9.99 6.65
N LEU A 74 10.00 10.94 6.65
CA LEU A 74 11.02 11.06 7.68
C LEU A 74 10.43 11.34 9.06
N LEU A 75 9.46 12.26 9.13
CA LEU A 75 8.81 12.65 10.39
C LEU A 75 8.03 11.49 11.00
N VAL A 76 7.24 10.76 10.20
CA VAL A 76 6.48 9.61 10.70
C VAL A 76 7.44 8.51 11.16
N SER A 77 8.44 8.16 10.33
CA SER A 77 9.42 7.12 10.65
C SER A 77 10.21 7.43 11.93
N LYS A 78 10.66 8.69 12.09
CA LYS A 78 11.36 9.13 13.31
C LYS A 78 10.45 9.10 14.53
N THR A 79 9.19 9.49 14.39
CA THR A 79 8.21 9.44 15.48
C THR A 79 7.95 7.99 15.92
N LEU A 80 7.79 7.07 14.96
CA LEU A 80 7.64 5.64 15.26
C LEU A 80 8.87 5.11 16.02
N GLY A 81 10.08 5.42 15.54
CA GLY A 81 11.32 5.03 16.21
C GLY A 81 11.48 5.63 17.61
N ALA A 82 11.06 6.88 17.81
CA ALA A 82 11.10 7.54 19.12
C ALA A 82 10.11 6.92 20.14
N VAL A 83 8.95 6.44 19.67
CA VAL A 83 7.89 5.88 20.54
C VAL A 83 8.10 4.39 20.80
N PHE A 84 8.47 3.63 19.78
CA PHE A 84 8.56 2.16 19.85
C PHE A 84 10.01 1.63 19.91
N GLY A 85 11.00 2.52 19.84
CA GLY A 85 12.41 2.18 19.72
C GLY A 85 12.87 2.03 18.27
N TYR A 86 14.18 2.19 18.04
CA TYR A 86 14.77 2.03 16.71
C TYR A 86 15.16 0.57 16.48
N SER A 87 14.33 -0.14 15.71
CA SER A 87 14.60 -1.49 15.20
C SER A 87 14.14 -1.59 13.75
N GLU A 88 14.61 -2.61 13.03
CA GLU A 88 14.24 -2.81 11.62
C GLU A 88 12.73 -3.00 11.44
N TRP A 89 12.07 -3.76 12.33
CA TRP A 89 10.61 -3.87 12.38
C TRP A 89 9.92 -2.49 12.43
N VAL A 90 10.39 -1.59 13.29
CA VAL A 90 9.77 -0.26 13.42
C VAL A 90 10.02 0.59 12.17
N LEU A 91 11.20 0.48 11.55
CA LEU A 91 11.51 1.17 10.30
C LEU A 91 10.65 0.65 9.13
N TYR A 92 10.42 -0.66 9.06
CA TYR A 92 9.59 -1.29 8.04
C TYR A 92 8.09 -1.18 8.29
N PHE A 93 7.66 -0.79 9.49
CA PHE A 93 6.25 -0.76 9.86
C PHE A 93 5.40 0.14 8.95
N LEU A 94 5.86 1.36 8.66
CA LEU A 94 5.12 2.29 7.81
C LEU A 94 5.01 1.78 6.36
N PRO A 95 6.11 1.39 5.67
CA PRO A 95 6.03 0.72 4.36
C PRO A 95 5.10 -0.49 4.35
N PHE A 96 5.13 -1.31 5.40
CA PHE A 96 4.30 -2.50 5.53
C PHE A 96 2.80 -2.16 5.58
N VAL A 97 2.41 -1.23 6.46
CA VAL A 97 1.01 -0.80 6.60
C VAL A 97 0.52 -0.16 5.30
N CYS A 98 1.33 0.67 4.66
CA CYS A 98 1.01 1.23 3.34
C CYS A 98 0.88 0.14 2.26
N GLY A 99 1.72 -0.88 2.30
CA GLY A 99 1.65 -2.04 1.41
C GLY A 99 0.35 -2.84 1.56
N LEU A 100 -0.11 -3.05 2.80
CA LEU A 100 -1.43 -3.65 3.08
C LEU A 100 -2.57 -2.75 2.59
N GLY A 101 -2.50 -1.46 2.90
CA GLY A 101 -3.48 -0.47 2.45
C GLY A 101 -3.60 -0.41 0.93
N THR A 102 -2.48 -0.57 0.22
CA THR A 102 -2.45 -0.60 -1.25
C THR A 102 -3.27 -1.76 -1.81
N LEU A 103 -3.16 -2.97 -1.23
CA LEU A 103 -3.96 -4.11 -1.66
C LEU A 103 -5.47 -3.92 -1.39
N ILE A 104 -5.80 -3.35 -0.23
CA ILE A 104 -7.20 -3.05 0.13
C ILE A 104 -7.79 -2.03 -0.86
N LEU A 105 -7.05 -0.95 -1.14
CA LEU A 105 -7.45 0.06 -2.11
C LEU A 105 -7.56 -0.52 -3.53
N ALA A 106 -6.62 -1.38 -3.93
CA ALA A 106 -6.70 -2.09 -5.22
C ALA A 106 -8.01 -2.88 -5.32
N TYR A 107 -8.41 -3.61 -4.28
CA TYR A 107 -9.69 -4.34 -4.28
C TYR A 107 -10.89 -3.40 -4.38
N MET A 108 -10.87 -2.31 -3.62
CA MET A 108 -11.96 -1.31 -3.62
C MET A 108 -12.10 -0.60 -4.96
N ILE A 109 -10.98 -0.28 -5.63
CA ILE A 109 -10.94 0.25 -6.99
C ILE A 109 -11.46 -0.79 -7.98
N GLY A 110 -10.96 -2.03 -7.89
CA GLY A 110 -11.31 -3.11 -8.81
C GLY A 110 -12.81 -3.41 -8.81
N LYS A 111 -13.43 -3.45 -7.63
CA LYS A 111 -14.90 -3.63 -7.50
C LYS A 111 -15.72 -2.50 -8.12
N ARG A 112 -15.16 -1.30 -8.21
CA ARG A 112 -15.85 -0.13 -8.75
C ARG A 112 -15.69 0.01 -10.26
N LEU A 113 -14.53 -0.38 -10.80
CA LEU A 113 -14.21 -0.18 -12.21
C LEU A 113 -14.46 -1.39 -13.11
N PHE A 114 -14.40 -2.61 -12.57
CA PHE A 114 -14.38 -3.82 -13.37
C PHE A 114 -15.54 -4.77 -13.06
N SER A 115 -15.81 -5.68 -14.00
CA SER A 115 -16.65 -6.86 -13.73
C SER A 115 -15.99 -7.76 -12.67
N PRO A 116 -16.71 -8.72 -12.07
CA PRO A 116 -16.12 -9.63 -11.07
C PRO A 116 -14.86 -10.36 -11.56
N PHE A 117 -14.84 -10.81 -12.82
CA PHE A 117 -13.65 -11.41 -13.43
C PHE A 117 -12.52 -10.40 -13.62
N GLY A 118 -12.83 -9.19 -14.10
CA GLY A 118 -11.82 -8.13 -14.27
C GLY A 118 -11.23 -7.68 -12.92
N CYS A 119 -12.05 -7.59 -11.87
CA CYS A 119 -11.58 -7.33 -10.51
C CYS A 119 -10.65 -8.44 -10.01
N PHE A 120 -10.99 -9.70 -10.26
CA PHE A 120 -10.11 -10.84 -9.94
C PHE A 120 -8.75 -10.71 -10.64
N VAL A 121 -8.74 -10.46 -11.95
CA VAL A 121 -7.49 -10.28 -12.72
C VAL A 121 -6.68 -9.09 -12.20
N PHE A 122 -7.34 -7.96 -11.91
CA PHE A 122 -6.68 -6.78 -11.36
C PHE A 122 -6.00 -7.08 -10.02
N ILE A 123 -6.67 -7.82 -9.12
CA ILE A 123 -6.11 -8.22 -7.84
C ILE A 123 -4.97 -9.21 -7.99
N LEU A 124 -5.10 -10.16 -8.92
CA LEU A 124 -4.01 -11.09 -9.24
C LEU A 124 -2.75 -10.35 -9.69
N LEU A 125 -2.90 -9.33 -10.54
CA LEU A 125 -1.78 -8.49 -10.98
C LEU A 125 -1.20 -7.65 -9.85
N ALA A 126 -2.03 -7.02 -9.01
CA ALA A 126 -1.58 -6.21 -7.88
C ALA A 126 -0.85 -7.04 -6.82
N VAL A 127 -1.37 -8.23 -6.50
CA VAL A 127 -0.76 -9.16 -5.53
C VAL A 127 0.51 -9.78 -6.09
N GLY A 128 0.52 -10.18 -7.36
CA GLY A 128 1.67 -10.80 -8.03
C GLY A 128 2.76 -9.80 -8.46
N ASN A 129 2.56 -8.50 -8.29
CA ASN A 129 3.57 -7.49 -8.59
C ASN A 129 4.70 -7.55 -7.56
N MET A 130 5.87 -8.01 -8.00
CA MET A 130 7.04 -8.15 -7.13
C MET A 130 7.55 -6.81 -6.58
N GLY A 131 7.40 -5.70 -7.31
CA GLY A 131 7.75 -4.37 -6.80
C GLY A 131 6.86 -3.94 -5.64
N LEU A 132 5.54 -4.10 -5.78
CA LEU A 132 4.59 -3.82 -4.70
C LEU A 132 4.74 -4.73 -3.49
N LEU A 133 5.36 -5.92 -3.65
CA LEU A 133 5.70 -6.81 -2.54
C LEU A 133 7.02 -6.37 -1.88
N HIS A 134 8.06 -6.14 -2.69
CA HIS A 134 9.39 -5.71 -2.25
C HIS A 134 9.34 -4.42 -1.43
N TYR A 135 8.63 -3.40 -1.93
CA TYR A 135 8.53 -2.11 -1.25
C TYR A 135 7.65 -2.12 0.01
N THR A 136 7.07 -3.27 0.41
CA THR A 136 6.40 -3.39 1.71
C THR A 136 7.38 -3.54 2.87
N THR A 137 8.62 -3.93 2.60
CA THR A 137 9.67 -4.14 3.59
C THR A 137 10.98 -3.52 3.11
N GLU A 138 10.87 -2.31 2.56
CA GLU A 138 12.00 -1.47 2.24
C GLU A 138 11.82 -0.12 2.94
N PHE A 139 12.85 0.33 3.66
CA PHE A 139 12.84 1.55 4.44
C PHE A 139 13.13 2.74 3.53
N LYS A 140 12.21 2.95 2.60
CA LYS A 140 12.19 4.00 1.59
C LYS A 140 10.74 4.44 1.36
N GLN A 141 10.57 5.60 0.73
CA GLN A 141 9.26 6.19 0.49
C GLN A 141 8.39 5.45 -0.54
N TYR A 142 8.96 4.56 -1.36
CA TYR A 142 8.29 4.01 -2.54
C TYR A 142 6.98 3.27 -2.22
N GLY A 143 6.96 2.48 -1.14
CA GLY A 143 5.74 1.78 -0.70
C GLY A 143 4.62 2.73 -0.27
N ILE A 144 4.99 3.87 0.33
CA ILE A 144 4.05 4.93 0.73
C ILE A 144 3.57 5.71 -0.49
N GLU A 145 4.45 6.00 -1.46
CA GLU A 145 4.08 6.67 -2.72
C GLU A 145 3.09 5.82 -3.53
N ALA A 146 3.29 4.51 -3.57
CA ALA A 146 2.32 3.58 -4.16
C ALA A 146 0.97 3.66 -3.44
N PHE A 147 0.96 3.58 -2.10
CA PHE A 147 -0.26 3.71 -1.30
C PHE A 147 -1.01 5.03 -1.58
N CYS A 148 -0.30 6.16 -1.52
CA CYS A 148 -0.86 7.47 -1.80
C CYS A 148 -1.41 7.57 -3.23
N SER A 149 -0.74 6.96 -4.21
CA SER A 149 -1.22 6.91 -5.60
C SER A 149 -2.54 6.15 -5.71
N PHE A 150 -2.63 4.96 -5.11
CA PHE A 150 -3.88 4.18 -5.06
C PHE A 150 -4.98 4.93 -4.29
N LEU A 151 -4.63 5.62 -3.20
CA LEU A 151 -5.58 6.39 -2.42
C LEU A 151 -6.16 7.55 -3.21
N MET A 152 -5.32 8.31 -3.92
CA MET A 152 -5.76 9.42 -4.78
C MET A 152 -6.66 8.92 -5.91
N ILE A 153 -6.30 7.80 -6.56
CA ILE A 153 -7.14 7.17 -7.59
C ILE A 153 -8.50 6.75 -6.99
N TYR A 154 -8.49 6.12 -5.81
CA TYR A 154 -9.72 5.71 -5.14
C TYR A 154 -10.62 6.90 -4.81
N ILE A 155 -10.05 7.98 -4.24
CA ILE A 155 -10.77 9.21 -3.92
C ILE A 155 -11.37 9.84 -5.19
N TYR A 156 -10.59 9.92 -6.27
CA TYR A 156 -11.05 10.45 -7.55
C TYR A 156 -12.25 9.65 -8.09
N ILE A 157 -12.16 8.32 -8.11
CA ILE A 157 -13.26 7.45 -8.55
C ILE A 157 -14.48 7.64 -7.66
N TYR A 158 -14.28 7.70 -6.34
CA TYR A 158 -15.37 7.86 -5.38
C TYR A 158 -16.13 9.17 -5.59
N ILE A 159 -15.40 10.29 -5.70
CA ILE A 159 -16.00 11.62 -5.85
C ILE A 159 -16.61 11.80 -7.23
N PHE A 160 -15.85 11.56 -8.30
CA PHE A 160 -16.23 12.02 -9.64
C PHE A 160 -16.92 10.96 -10.49
N ALA A 161 -16.46 9.70 -10.42
CA ALA A 161 -17.05 8.65 -11.27
C ALA A 161 -18.42 8.18 -10.77
N PHE A 162 -18.72 8.37 -9.48
CA PHE A 162 -19.98 7.93 -8.87
C PHE A 162 -20.82 9.06 -8.27
N GLY A 163 -20.22 10.13 -7.74
CA GLY A 163 -20.99 11.31 -7.30
C GLY A 163 -21.80 11.94 -8.44
N ALA A 164 -21.28 11.94 -9.67
CA ALA A 164 -22.00 12.45 -10.85
C ALA A 164 -23.19 11.56 -11.26
N LYS A 165 -23.11 10.24 -11.08
CA LYS A 165 -24.22 9.32 -11.36
C LYS A 165 -25.36 9.47 -10.36
N GLU A 166 -25.01 9.72 -9.10
CA GLU A 166 -26.00 9.91 -8.03
C GLU A 166 -26.73 11.25 -8.18
N GLN A 167 -26.02 12.30 -8.59
CA GLN A 167 -26.63 13.60 -8.91
C GLN A 167 -27.52 13.54 -10.15
N ALA A 168 -27.11 12.85 -11.22
CA ALA A 168 -27.92 12.69 -12.43
C ALA A 168 -29.16 11.78 -12.24
N ALA A 169 -29.18 10.94 -11.20
CA ALA A 169 -30.35 10.13 -10.85
C ALA A 169 -31.38 10.91 -9.98
N LEU A 170 -30.98 12.06 -9.43
CA LEU A 170 -31.81 12.93 -8.58
C LEU A 170 -32.37 14.15 -9.32
N SER A 171 -31.91 14.41 -10.55
CA SER A 171 -32.39 15.46 -11.46
C SER A 171 -33.36 14.92 -12.51
#